data_AF-A0A930RXA2-F1
#
_entry.id   AF-A0A930RXA2-F1
#
_cell.length_a   1.000
_cell.length_b   1.000
_cell.length_c   1.000
_cell.angle_alpha   90.00
_cell.angle_beta   90.00
_cell.angle_gamma   90.00
#
_symmetry.space_group_name_H-M   'P 1'
#
loop_
_entity.id
_entity.type
_entity.pdbx_description
1 polymer ?
#
loop_
_entity_poly.entity_id
_entity_poly.type
_entity_poly.pdbx_seq_one_letter_code
_entity_poly.pdbx_strand_id
1 'polypeptide(L)' 'NLIPYNKVREHDQYERSGKERVVAFYDVLKKNHINCVVRKEFGHDIEAACGQLRSSQMKRDRAEKTKA' A
#
# COMPACT_ATOMS: atom_id res chain seq x y z
N ASN A 1 -7.58 -11.11 -1.76
CA ASN A 1 -6.22 -10.86 -1.23
C ASN A 1 -6.23 -9.47 -0.60
N LEU A 2 -6.12 -9.39 0.73
CA LEU A 2 -6.13 -8.12 1.46
C LEU A 2 -4.70 -7.61 1.57
N ILE A 3 -4.43 -6.44 1.01
CA ILE A 3 -3.11 -5.81 0.99
C ILE A 3 -3.18 -4.60 1.91
N PRO A 4 -2.47 -4.61 3.05
CA PRO A 4 -2.36 -3.42 3.87
C PRO A 4 -1.73 -2.29 3.06
N TYR A 5 -2.23 -1.07 3.25
CA TYR A 5 -1.79 0.06 2.46
C TYR A 5 -0.35 0.43 2.78
N ASN A 6 0.48 0.51 1.74
CA ASN A 6 1.82 1.08 1.79
C ASN A 6 1.73 2.56 1.44
N LYS A 7 2.11 3.42 2.38
CA LYS A 7 2.06 4.89 2.19
C LYS A 7 2.94 5.29 1.01
N VAL A 8 2.38 6.07 0.08
CA VAL A 8 3.10 6.69 -1.05
C VAL A 8 2.93 8.20 -1.00
N ARG A 9 3.89 8.95 -1.54
CA ARG A 9 3.93 10.41 -1.41
C ARG A 9 2.84 11.11 -2.23
N GLU A 10 2.37 10.50 -3.30
CA GLU A 10 1.32 11.03 -4.18
C GLU A 10 -0.07 10.97 -3.55
N HIS A 11 -0.24 10.15 -2.50
CA HIS A 11 -1.51 9.90 -1.86
C HIS A 11 -1.36 9.94 -0.33
N ASP A 12 -0.94 11.09 0.18
CA ASP A 12 -0.71 11.32 1.61
C ASP A 12 -2.00 11.36 2.45
N GLN A 13 -3.16 11.53 1.81
CA GLN A 13 -4.47 11.50 2.46
C GLN A 13 -4.88 10.10 2.96
N TYR A 14 -4.20 9.04 2.51
CA TYR A 14 -4.51 7.67 2.92
C TYR A 14 -3.51 7.15 3.93
N GLU A 15 -4.04 6.34 4.86
CA GLU A 15 -3.24 5.70 5.88
C GLU A 15 -3.54 4.21 5.96
N ARG A 16 -2.58 3.50 6.53
CA ARG A 16 -2.70 2.08 6.77
C ARG A 16 -3.81 1.81 7.79
N SER A 17 -4.74 0.93 7.43
CA SER A 17 -5.74 0.43 8.36
C SER A 17 -5.09 -0.23 9.58
N GLY A 18 -5.62 0.05 10.77
CA GLY A 18 -5.25 -0.64 12.00
C GLY A 18 -5.51 -2.15 11.90
N LYS A 19 -4.71 -2.94 12.62
CA LYS A 19 -4.78 -4.42 12.58
C LYS A 19 -6.18 -4.94 12.89
N GLU A 20 -6.83 -4.40 13.91
CA GLU A 20 -8.20 -4.74 14.31
C GLU A 20 -9.21 -4.55 13.16
N ARG A 21 -9.08 -3.47 12.38
CA ARG A 21 -9.98 -3.17 11.26
C ARG A 21 -9.75 -4.11 10.09
N VAL A 22 -8.50 -4.49 9.83
CA VAL A 22 -8.15 -5.49 8.81
C VAL A 22 -8.72 -6.86 9.18
N VAL A 23 -8.62 -7.25 10.46
CA VAL A 23 -9.19 -8.51 10.96
C VAL A 23 -10.71 -8.50 10.88
N ALA A 24 -11.37 -7.44 11.34
CA ALA A 24 -12.83 -7.33 11.25
C ALA A 24 -13.32 -7.43 9.79
N PHE A 25 -12.63 -6.77 8.86
CA PHE A 25 -12.97 -6.86 7.43
C PHE A 25 -12.74 -8.27 6.87
N TYR A 26 -11.63 -8.91 7.23
CA TYR A 26 -11.34 -10.30 6.87
C TYR A 26 -12.44 -11.24 7.38
N ASP A 27 -12.89 -11.08 8.62
CA ASP A 27 -13.94 -11.91 9.22
C ASP A 27 -15.28 -11.74 8.50
N VAL A 28 -15.62 -10.52 8.10
CA VAL A 28 -16.81 -10.26 7.27
C VAL A 28 -16.73 -11.02 5.96
N LEU A 29 -15.59 -10.97 5.26
CA LEU A 29 -15.41 -11.70 4.00
C LEU A 29 -15.51 -13.23 4.20
N LYS A 30 -14.87 -13.75 5.25
CA LYS A 30 -14.92 -15.17 5.59
C LYS A 30 -16.34 -15.64 5.93
N LYS A 31 -17.10 -14.87 6.71
CA LYS A 31 -18.50 -15.16 7.05
C LYS A 31 -19.41 -15.20 5.82
N ASN A 32 -19.07 -14.45 4.78
CA ASN A 32 -19.77 -14.47 3.49
C ASN A 32 -19.18 -15.49 2.50
N HIS A 33 -18.38 -16.45 2.97
CA HIS A 33 -17.75 -17.49 2.16
C HIS A 33 -16.84 -16.96 1.04
N ILE A 34 -16.32 -15.72 1.18
CA ILE A 34 -15.38 -15.14 0.23
C ILE A 34 -13.96 -15.56 0.63
N ASN A 35 -13.26 -16.23 -0.29
CA ASN A 35 -11.88 -16.63 -0.04
C ASN A 35 -10.97 -15.40 0.00
N CYS A 36 -10.32 -15.19 1.14
CA CYS A 36 -9.42 -14.07 1.37
C CYS A 36 -8.25 -14.50 2.25
N VAL A 37 -7.15 -13.77 2.11
CA VAL A 37 -5.91 -13.89 2.91
C VAL A 37 -5.36 -12.49 3.11
N VAL A 38 -4.68 -12.23 4.24
CA VAL A 38 -3.94 -10.99 4.45
C VAL A 38 -2.52 -11.19 3.95
N ARG A 39 -2.09 -10.38 2.99
CA ARG A 39 -0.75 -10.46 2.39
C ARG A 39 0.28 -9.98 3.39
N LYS A 40 1.29 -10.81 3.65
CA LYS A 40 2.50 -10.38 4.38
C LYS A 40 3.27 -9.40 3.48
N GLU A 41 3.56 -8.22 4.01
CA GLU A 41 4.38 -7.24 3.32
C GLU A 41 5.84 -7.66 3.34
N PHE A 42 6.54 -7.36 2.26
CA PHE A 42 7.99 -7.53 2.10
C PHE A 42 8.54 -6.25 1.47
N GLY A 43 9.69 -5.78 1.93
CA GLY A 43 10.42 -4.65 1.34
C GLY A 43 9.92 -3.26 1.71
N HIS A 44 9.13 -3.11 2.78
CA HIS A 44 8.71 -1.78 3.28
C HIS A 44 9.89 -0.96 3.81
N ASP A 45 10.82 -1.66 4.45
CA ASP A 45 12.09 -1.20 5.00
C ASP A 45 13.08 -0.71 3.95
N ILE A 46 12.94 -1.16 2.69
CA ILE A 46 13.83 -0.79 1.57
C ILE A 46 13.10 0.00 0.47
N GLU A 47 11.95 0.59 0.77
CA GLU A 47 11.11 1.35 -0.18
C GLU A 47 10.77 0.57 -1.47
N ALA A 48 10.75 -0.76 -1.41
CA ALA A 48 10.47 -1.66 -2.53
C ALA A 48 9.09 -2.32 -2.43
N ALA A 49 8.27 -1.92 -1.46
CA ALA A 49 6.91 -2.42 -1.33
C ALA A 49 6.06 -1.96 -2.53
N CYS A 50 4.99 -2.70 -2.82
CA CYS A 50 4.12 -2.43 -3.97
C CYS A 50 3.63 -0.97 -3.96
N GLY A 51 3.92 -0.22 -5.03
CA GLY A 51 3.54 1.20 -5.21
C GLY A 51 4.69 2.20 -5.01
N GLN A 52 5.71 1.88 -4.21
CA GLN A 52 6.80 2.81 -3.87
C GLN A 52 7.78 3.06 -5.03
N LEU A 53 8.00 2.07 -5.90
CA LEU A 53 8.88 2.21 -7.08
C LEU A 53 8.35 3.25 -8.08
N ARG A 54 7.04 3.25 -8.34
CA ARG A 54 6.39 4.23 -9.22
C ARG A 54 6.47 5.65 -8.64
N SER A 55 6.25 5.78 -7.34
CA SER A 55 6.38 7.07 -6.64
C SER A 55 7.79 7.66 -6.79
N SER A 56 8.80 6.81 -6.62
CA SER A 56 10.21 7.19 -6.75
C SER A 56 10.55 7.65 -8.17
N GLN A 57 10.04 6.97 -9.20
CA GLN A 57 10.24 7.35 -10.60
C GLN A 57 9.54 8.68 -10.94
N MET A 58 8.28 8.87 -10.52
CA MET A 58 7.56 10.12 -10.74
C MET A 58 8.25 11.33 -10.10
N LYS A 59 8.88 11.12 -8.93
CA LYS A 59 9.73 12.14 -8.29
C LYS A 59 10.94 12.51 -9.13
N ARG A 60 11.63 11.54 -9.71
CA ARG A 60 12.79 11.77 -10.60
C ARG A 60 12.36 12.57 -11.83
N ASP A 61 11.28 12.15 -12.48
CA ASP A 61 10.74 12.81 -13.67
C ASP A 61 10.35 14.28 -13.40
N ARG A 62 9.74 14.56 -12.23
CA ARG A 62 9.44 15.95 -11.81
C ARG A 62 10.72 16.76 -11.58
N ALA A 63 11.70 16.20 -10.88
CA ALA A 63 12.96 16.88 -10.58
C ALA A 63 13.77 17.20 -11.85
N GLU A 64 13.71 16.36 -12.88
CA GLU A 64 14.34 16.63 -14.17
C GLU A 64 13.63 17.75 -14.95
N LYS A 65 12.30 17.79 -14.92
CA LYS A 65 11.52 18.87 -15.57
C LYS A 65 11.70 20.25 -14.95
N THR A 66 11.97 20.33 -13.64
CA THR A 66 12.22 21.62 -12.96
C THR A 66 13.64 22.16 -13.20
N LYS A 67 14.54 21.32 -13.73
CA LYS A 67 15.93 21.70 -14.04
C LYS A 67 16.14 22.17 -15.47
N ALA A 68 15.18 21.91 -16.35
CA ALA A 68 15.13 22.43 -17.72
C ALA A 68 14.40 23.77 -17.75
#